data_AF-A0A831XP19-F1
#
_entry.id   AF-A0A831XP19-F1
#
_cell.length_a   1.000
_cell.length_b   1.000
_cell.length_c   1.000
_cell.angle_alpha   90.00
_cell.angle_beta   90.00
_cell.angle_gamma   90.00
#
_symmetry.space_group_name_H-M   'P 1'
#
loop_
_entity.id
_entity.type
_entity.pdbx_description
1 polymer ?
#
loop_
_entity_poly.entity_id
_entity_poly.type
_entity_poly.pdbx_seq_one_letter_code
_entity_poly.pdbx_strand_id
1 'polypeptide(L)'
;MKRRPVRYTLLLARSGGESRTLSFPGWAAVLFLAFLALWTGVNLYLWHRAKEARALEARLHALSQEARRLSLALEAERAKNGALSLEAERTKKDLEALKRAVEELRRRAGLAPLNLLPVRYEGGRGGGALEGWAEVRVGVLDLKRQLEELSPALERSLEVERGLPLGLPLKGHGGITSGFGPRPNPFGPGWEVHDGVDFAAPYGAPVYATGSGVVAQTGWMGPYGLAVLLDHAGGYRSLYGHLSRLGVRPGERVERGQVLGYV
;
A
#
# COMPACT_ATOMS: atom_id res chain seq x y z
N MET A 1 18.61 -96.96 52.29
CA MET A 1 18.94 -97.33 50.89
C MET A 1 19.94 -96.32 50.33
N LYS A 2 21.20 -96.72 50.10
CA LYS A 2 22.26 -95.85 49.53
C LYS A 2 21.96 -95.61 48.04
N ARG A 3 21.51 -94.40 47.68
CA ARG A 3 21.32 -94.00 46.28
C ARG A 3 22.68 -93.96 45.58
N ARG A 4 22.87 -94.78 44.55
CA ARG A 4 24.08 -94.77 43.71
C ARG A 4 24.16 -93.43 42.96
N PRO A 5 25.33 -92.77 42.89
CA PRO A 5 25.46 -91.50 42.17
C PRO A 5 25.26 -91.75 40.67
N VAL A 6 24.32 -91.02 40.07
CA VAL A 6 24.08 -91.05 38.62
C VAL A 6 25.31 -90.45 37.93
N ARG A 7 25.96 -91.26 37.08
CA ARG A 7 27.10 -90.87 36.25
C ARG A 7 26.66 -90.89 34.80
N TYR A 8 26.90 -89.81 34.08
CA TYR A 8 26.66 -89.72 32.64
C TYR A 8 28.01 -89.87 31.93
N THR A 9 28.08 -90.78 30.96
CA THR A 9 29.30 -91.09 30.21
C THR A 9 29.08 -90.73 28.75
N LEU A 10 29.85 -89.76 28.25
CA LEU A 10 29.80 -89.33 26.85
C LEU A 10 30.91 -90.06 26.09
N LEU A 11 30.54 -90.91 25.14
CA LEU A 11 31.47 -91.70 24.33
C LEU A 11 31.74 -90.97 23.00
N LEU A 12 32.93 -90.40 22.87
CA LEU A 12 33.45 -89.87 21.60
C LEU A 12 34.44 -90.89 21.03
N ALA A 13 34.00 -91.67 20.05
CA ALA A 13 34.84 -92.64 19.37
C ALA A 13 35.37 -92.06 18.05
N ARG A 14 36.70 -91.95 17.92
CA ARG A 14 37.38 -91.72 16.65
C ARG A 14 37.89 -93.08 16.15
N SER A 15 37.54 -93.46 14.92
CA SER A 15 37.95 -94.74 14.32
C SER A 15 39.48 -94.84 14.27
N GLY A 16 40.06 -95.71 15.11
CA GLY A 16 41.48 -96.07 15.10
C GLY A 16 42.36 -95.63 16.28
N GLY A 17 41.81 -95.06 17.37
CA GLY A 17 42.60 -94.70 18.56
C GLY A 17 41.85 -94.90 19.87
N GLU A 18 42.58 -95.05 20.99
CA GLU A 18 42.04 -95.35 22.34
C GLU A 18 40.85 -94.47 22.73
N SER A 19 39.77 -95.11 23.20
CA SER A 19 38.58 -94.42 23.69
C SER A 19 38.87 -93.72 25.01
N ARG A 20 38.91 -92.39 25.01
CA ARG A 20 38.98 -91.60 26.25
C ARG A 20 37.59 -91.43 26.85
N THR A 21 37.32 -92.13 27.95
CA THR A 21 36.06 -91.98 28.71
C THR A 21 36.20 -90.88 29.76
N LEU A 22 35.58 -89.72 29.53
CA LEU A 22 35.42 -88.68 30.55
C LEU A 22 34.13 -88.92 31.33
N SER A 23 34.27 -89.17 32.64
CA SER A 23 33.14 -89.42 33.54
C SER A 23 33.02 -88.26 34.51
N PHE A 24 31.92 -87.52 34.46
CA PHE A 24 31.67 -86.41 35.38
C PHE A 24 30.63 -86.81 36.45
N PRO A 25 30.79 -86.34 37.70
CA PRO A 25 29.77 -86.56 38.73
C PRO A 25 28.52 -85.71 38.43
N GLY A 26 27.32 -86.23 38.69
CA GLY A 26 26.05 -85.56 38.35
C GLY A 26 25.87 -84.14 38.91
N TRP A 27 26.55 -83.79 40.01
CA TRP A 27 26.54 -82.42 40.57
C TRP A 27 27.25 -81.39 39.67
N ALA A 28 28.22 -81.81 38.86
CA ALA A 28 28.94 -80.92 37.95
C ALA A 28 28.02 -80.41 36.83
N ALA A 29 27.09 -81.26 36.37
CA ALA A 29 26.07 -80.86 35.40
C ALA A 29 25.10 -79.82 35.99
N VAL A 30 24.72 -79.95 37.27
CA VAL A 30 23.84 -78.99 37.95
C VAL A 30 24.54 -77.63 38.14
N LEU A 31 25.80 -77.62 38.55
CA LEU A 31 26.57 -76.38 38.67
C LEU A 31 26.78 -75.70 37.31
N PHE A 32 27.03 -76.47 36.25
CA PHE A 32 27.13 -75.94 34.91
C PHE A 32 25.81 -75.32 34.44
N LEU A 33 24.67 -75.96 34.69
CA LEU A 33 23.35 -75.41 34.37
C LEU A 33 23.02 -74.17 35.20
N ALA A 34 23.37 -74.15 36.49
CA ALA A 34 23.18 -72.98 37.35
C ALA A 34 24.08 -71.81 36.91
N PHE A 35 25.33 -72.08 36.54
CA PHE A 35 26.25 -71.09 35.97
C PHE A 35 25.72 -70.56 34.64
N LEU A 36 25.22 -71.42 33.76
CA LEU A 36 24.63 -71.04 32.49
C LEU A 36 23.39 -70.16 32.71
N ALA A 37 22.50 -70.53 33.63
CA ALA A 37 21.32 -69.74 33.98
C ALA A 37 21.70 -68.36 34.53
N LEU A 38 22.65 -68.29 35.46
CA LEU A 38 23.15 -67.03 36.00
C LEU A 38 23.81 -66.18 34.90
N TRP A 39 24.64 -66.78 34.06
CA TRP A 39 25.29 -66.11 32.93
C TRP A 39 24.28 -65.53 31.95
N THR A 40 23.25 -66.31 31.57
CA THR A 40 22.17 -65.84 30.70
C THR A 40 21.34 -64.74 31.36
N GLY A 41 21.03 -64.84 32.65
CA GLY A 41 20.28 -63.82 33.39
C GLY A 41 21.05 -62.50 33.50
N VAL A 42 22.34 -62.55 33.81
CA VAL A 42 23.22 -61.36 33.84
C VAL A 42 23.35 -60.75 32.45
N ASN A 43 23.54 -61.57 31.40
CA ASN A 43 23.63 -61.07 30.03
C ASN A 43 22.32 -60.42 29.58
N LEU A 44 21.16 -61.03 29.88
CA LEU A 44 19.84 -60.47 29.59
C LEU A 44 19.60 -59.16 30.35
N TYR A 45 19.99 -59.08 31.62
CA TYR A 45 19.90 -57.85 32.44
C TYR A 45 20.79 -56.73 31.85
N LEU A 46 22.05 -57.04 31.53
CA LEU A 46 22.97 -56.06 30.92
C LEU A 46 22.48 -55.60 29.55
N TRP A 47 21.93 -56.52 28.74
CA TRP A 47 21.33 -56.19 27.45
C TRP A 47 20.11 -55.29 27.61
N HIS A 48 19.23 -55.59 28.57
CA HIS A 48 18.06 -54.76 28.88
C HIS A 48 18.47 -53.36 29.34
N ARG A 49 19.42 -53.26 30.27
CA ARG A 49 19.98 -51.98 30.76
C ARG A 49 20.65 -51.18 29.64
N ALA A 50 21.43 -51.83 28.77
CA ALA A 50 22.03 -51.17 27.62
C ALA A 50 20.97 -50.65 26.64
N LYS A 51 19.87 -51.40 26.44
CA LYS A 51 18.74 -50.96 25.60
C LYS A 51 18.02 -49.76 26.21
N GLU A 52 17.77 -49.75 27.53
CA GLU A 52 17.20 -48.61 28.25
C GLU A 52 18.07 -47.36 28.13
N ALA A 53 19.38 -47.49 28.37
CA ALA A 53 20.33 -46.39 28.28
C ALA A 53 20.34 -45.77 26.87
N ARG A 54 20.42 -46.61 25.81
CA ARG A 54 20.34 -46.16 24.41
C ARG A 54 19.01 -45.49 24.09
N ALA A 55 17.90 -45.99 24.63
CA ALA A 55 16.59 -45.39 24.42
C ALA A 55 16.48 -44.02 25.10
N LEU A 56 17.07 -43.85 26.29
CA LEU A 56 17.12 -42.57 26.99
C LEU A 56 18.01 -41.56 26.25
N GLU A 57 19.20 -41.98 25.80
CA GLU A 57 20.09 -41.15 24.99
C GLU A 57 19.41 -40.69 23.70
N ALA A 58 18.72 -41.59 23.00
CA ALA A 58 17.96 -41.24 21.80
C ALA A 58 16.86 -40.20 22.09
N ARG A 59 16.15 -40.33 23.22
CA ARG A 59 15.15 -39.34 23.65
C ARG A 59 15.76 -37.99 24.01
N LEU A 60 16.89 -37.97 24.72
CA LEU A 60 17.61 -36.74 25.04
C LEU A 60 18.09 -36.03 23.78
N HIS A 61 18.63 -36.77 22.81
CA HIS A 61 19.00 -36.23 21.51
C HIS A 61 17.79 -35.66 20.75
N ALA A 62 16.66 -36.38 20.73
CA ALA A 62 15.45 -35.89 20.08
C ALA A 62 14.91 -34.61 20.72
N LEU A 63 14.85 -34.55 22.06
CA LEU A 63 14.42 -33.36 22.80
C LEU A 63 15.37 -32.17 22.59
N SER A 64 16.68 -32.42 22.58
CA SER A 64 17.68 -31.40 22.27
C SER A 64 17.51 -30.83 20.85
N GLN A 65 17.24 -31.71 19.87
CA GLN A 65 16.95 -31.28 18.49
C GLN A 65 15.64 -30.49 18.40
N GLU A 66 14.60 -30.89 19.13
CA GLU A 66 13.33 -30.18 19.18
C GLU A 66 13.49 -28.79 19.81
N ALA A 67 14.18 -28.69 20.94
CA ALA A 67 14.50 -27.42 21.58
C ALA A 67 15.27 -26.48 20.63
N ARG A 68 16.24 -27.01 19.87
CA ARG A 68 16.99 -26.25 18.87
C ARG A 68 16.13 -25.80 17.69
N ARG A 69 15.20 -26.63 17.23
CA ARG A 69 14.24 -26.26 16.17
C ARG A 69 13.32 -25.14 16.63
N LEU A 70 12.78 -25.26 17.85
CA LEU A 70 11.90 -24.26 18.44
C LEU A 70 12.63 -22.92 18.67
N SER A 71 13.89 -22.96 19.12
CA SER A 71 14.68 -21.73 19.29
C SER A 71 14.91 -21.02 17.96
N LEU A 72 15.27 -21.76 16.90
CA LEU A 72 15.44 -21.20 15.56
C LEU A 72 14.13 -20.63 14.99
N ALA A 73 13.00 -21.32 15.21
CA ALA A 73 11.69 -20.83 14.80
C ALA A 73 11.31 -19.53 15.53
N LEU A 74 11.56 -19.46 16.84
CA LEU A 74 11.31 -18.25 17.63
C LEU A 74 12.18 -17.07 17.18
N GLU A 75 13.45 -17.32 16.87
CA GLU A 75 14.35 -16.30 16.32
C GLU A 75 13.86 -15.79 14.95
N ALA A 76 13.41 -16.69 14.07
CA ALA A 76 12.83 -16.32 12.78
C ALA A 76 11.57 -15.46 12.93
N GLU A 77 10.65 -15.83 13.83
CA GLU A 77 9.44 -15.05 14.12
C GLU A 77 9.77 -13.68 14.73
N ARG A 78 10.76 -13.60 15.62
CA ARG A 78 11.24 -12.33 16.18
C ARG A 78 11.85 -11.44 15.11
N ALA A 79 12.66 -12.00 14.21
CA ALA A 79 13.24 -11.25 13.09
C ALA A 79 12.14 -10.71 12.16
N LYS A 80 11.12 -11.52 11.88
CA LYS A 80 9.96 -11.13 11.07
C LYS A 80 9.15 -10.00 11.72
N ASN A 81 8.86 -10.12 13.02
CA ASN A 81 8.18 -9.07 13.79
C ASN A 81 9.00 -7.78 13.87
N GLY A 82 10.32 -7.89 13.98
CA GLY A 82 11.25 -6.75 13.92
C GLY A 82 11.17 -6.04 12.56
N ALA A 83 11.23 -6.80 11.46
CA ALA A 83 11.10 -6.24 10.11
C ALA A 83 9.76 -5.52 9.89
N LEU A 84 8.64 -6.12 10.34
CA LEU A 84 7.31 -5.50 10.27
C LEU A 84 7.21 -4.22 11.10
N SER A 85 7.91 -4.16 12.25
CA SER A 85 7.95 -2.96 13.08
C SER A 85 8.72 -1.83 12.38
N LEU A 86 9.83 -2.14 11.72
CA LEU A 86 10.59 -1.17 10.92
C LEU A 86 9.79 -0.67 9.71
N GLU A 87 9.04 -1.54 9.06
CA GLU A 87 8.15 -1.16 7.96
C GLU A 87 7.05 -0.22 8.45
N ALA A 88 6.40 -0.53 9.56
CA ALA A 88 5.39 0.35 10.17
C ALA A 88 5.95 1.75 10.51
N GLU A 89 7.16 1.82 11.09
CA GLU A 89 7.84 3.08 11.37
C GLU A 89 8.17 3.87 10.10
N ARG A 90 8.58 3.20 9.03
CA ARG A 90 8.82 3.85 7.73
C ARG A 90 7.52 4.40 7.15
N THR A 91 6.46 3.61 7.12
CA THR A 91 5.15 4.04 6.63
C THR A 91 4.58 5.19 7.46
N LYS A 92 4.81 5.20 8.78
CA LYS A 92 4.44 6.31 9.65
C LYS A 92 5.14 7.61 9.24
N LYS A 93 6.45 7.57 8.97
CA LYS A 93 7.19 8.75 8.48
C LYS A 93 6.70 9.23 7.13
N ASP A 94 6.42 8.32 6.20
CA ASP A 94 5.87 8.67 4.88
C ASP A 94 4.49 9.34 5.03
N LEU A 95 3.67 8.84 5.95
CA LEU A 95 2.36 9.41 6.26
C LEU A 95 2.45 10.80 6.89
N GLU A 96 3.41 11.04 7.79
CA GLU A 96 3.69 12.38 8.32
C GLU A 96 4.13 13.35 7.21
N ALA A 97 4.96 12.90 6.26
CA ALA A 97 5.37 13.71 5.12
C ALA A 97 4.17 14.07 4.22
N LEU A 98 3.28 13.11 3.96
CA LEU A 98 2.04 13.34 3.21
C LEU A 98 1.12 14.34 3.92
N LYS A 99 0.92 14.20 5.25
CA LYS A 99 0.14 15.16 6.04
C LYS A 99 0.69 16.59 5.92
N ARG A 100 2.01 16.76 5.99
CA ARG A 100 2.65 18.08 5.81
C ARG A 100 2.43 18.65 4.41
N ALA A 101 2.52 17.81 3.38
CA ALA A 101 2.26 18.24 2.00
C ALA A 101 0.80 18.68 1.80
N VAL A 102 -0.14 17.94 2.37
CA VAL A 102 -1.57 18.26 2.35
C VAL A 102 -1.85 19.59 3.05
N GLU A 103 -1.29 19.81 4.24
CA GLU A 103 -1.42 21.08 4.97
C GLU A 103 -0.76 22.27 4.24
N GLU A 104 0.36 22.05 3.55
CA GLU A 104 0.97 23.09 2.71
C GLU A 104 0.06 23.47 1.53
N LEU A 105 -0.51 22.49 0.83
CA LEU A 105 -1.46 22.74 -0.27
C LEU A 105 -2.70 23.48 0.23
N ARG A 106 -3.24 23.07 1.38
CA ARG A 106 -4.34 23.75 2.05
C ARG A 106 -4.04 25.21 2.34
N ARG A 107 -2.86 25.50 2.91
CA ARG A 107 -2.43 26.86 3.24
C ARG A 107 -2.33 27.72 1.99
N ARG A 108 -1.76 27.19 0.90
CA ARG A 108 -1.68 27.86 -0.40
C ARG A 108 -3.06 28.11 -1.01
N ALA A 109 -3.99 27.19 -0.81
CA ALA A 109 -5.39 27.34 -1.21
C ALA A 109 -6.19 28.29 -0.30
N GLY A 110 -5.58 28.84 0.77
CA GLY A 110 -6.23 29.81 1.66
C GLY A 110 -7.32 29.23 2.58
N LEU A 111 -7.28 27.91 2.85
CA LEU A 111 -8.31 27.24 3.65
C LEU A 111 -7.99 27.31 5.16
N ALA A 112 -9.01 27.54 5.99
CA ALA A 112 -8.89 27.60 7.46
C ALA A 112 -8.31 26.29 8.03
N PRO A 113 -7.55 26.30 9.14
CA PRO A 113 -6.93 25.09 9.71
C PRO A 113 -7.98 24.06 10.18
N LEU A 114 -7.65 22.77 10.05
CA LEU A 114 -8.50 21.70 10.56
C LEU A 114 -8.33 21.55 12.07
N ASN A 115 -9.42 21.73 12.81
CA ASN A 115 -9.52 21.28 14.20
C ASN A 115 -10.08 19.85 14.21
N LEU A 116 -9.27 18.88 13.78
CA LEU A 116 -9.63 17.48 13.94
C LEU A 116 -9.16 16.97 15.30
N LEU A 117 -10.11 16.43 16.06
CA LEU A 117 -9.78 15.64 17.24
C LEU A 117 -9.03 14.38 16.77
N PRO A 118 -7.90 14.02 17.41
CA PRO A 118 -7.14 12.85 17.01
C PRO A 118 -8.03 11.62 17.08
N VAL A 119 -8.06 10.84 16.00
CA VAL A 119 -8.77 9.55 15.98
C VAL A 119 -8.08 8.64 16.99
N ARG A 120 -8.75 8.34 18.10
CA ARG A 120 -8.22 7.50 19.17
C ARG A 120 -8.47 6.04 18.84
N TYR A 121 -7.42 5.23 18.84
CA TYR A 121 -7.54 3.79 18.68
C TYR A 121 -7.44 3.10 20.03
N GLU A 122 -8.53 2.44 20.45
CA GLU A 122 -8.61 1.66 21.69
C GLU A 122 -8.36 0.16 21.41
N GLY A 123 -7.25 -0.17 20.75
CA GLY A 123 -6.84 -1.57 20.57
C GLY A 123 -5.77 -1.97 21.57
N GLY A 124 -5.90 -3.20 22.09
CA GLY A 124 -5.16 -3.71 23.24
C GLY A 124 -3.64 -3.63 23.16
N ARG A 125 -3.00 -3.57 24.34
CA ARG A 125 -1.55 -3.54 24.59
C ARG A 125 -0.86 -4.81 24.05
N GLY A 126 -0.64 -4.87 22.74
CA GLY A 126 0.26 -5.82 22.09
C GLY A 126 1.48 -5.04 21.60
N GLY A 127 2.57 -5.06 22.34
CA GLY A 127 3.77 -4.30 21.98
C GLY A 127 4.40 -4.77 20.66
N GLY A 128 5.12 -3.85 20.00
CA GLY A 128 5.86 -4.12 18.75
C GLY A 128 5.06 -3.76 17.50
N ALA A 129 5.17 -4.60 16.45
CA ALA A 129 4.62 -4.32 15.12
C ALA A 129 3.12 -3.97 15.11
N LEU A 130 2.32 -4.60 15.98
CA LEU A 130 0.87 -4.38 16.02
C LEU A 130 0.49 -2.95 16.45
N GLU A 131 1.27 -2.35 17.34
CA GLU A 131 1.08 -0.96 17.79
C GLU A 131 1.44 0.01 16.66
N GLY A 132 2.58 -0.19 16.00
CA GLY A 132 2.99 0.61 14.84
C GLY A 132 1.94 0.58 13.71
N TRP A 133 1.44 -0.61 13.36
CA TRP A 133 0.40 -0.74 12.33
C TRP A 133 -0.95 -0.14 12.75
N ALA A 134 -1.29 -0.15 14.03
CA ALA A 134 -2.48 0.51 14.54
C ALA A 134 -2.39 2.04 14.37
N GLU A 135 -1.25 2.64 14.71
CA GLU A 135 -0.99 4.07 14.49
C GLU A 135 -1.02 4.44 13.00
N VAL A 136 -0.39 3.63 12.15
CA VAL A 136 -0.45 3.82 10.69
C VAL A 136 -1.89 3.82 10.20
N ARG A 137 -2.72 2.87 10.64
CA ARG A 137 -4.14 2.81 10.25
C ARG A 137 -4.92 4.05 10.68
N VAL A 138 -4.72 4.52 11.91
CA VAL A 138 -5.30 5.77 12.40
C VAL A 138 -4.86 6.94 11.52
N GLY A 139 -3.56 6.99 11.20
CA GLY A 139 -2.98 8.00 10.34
C GLY A 139 -3.59 8.04 8.94
N VAL A 140 -3.83 6.87 8.33
CA VAL A 140 -4.46 6.75 7.01
C VAL A 140 -5.91 7.23 7.03
N LEU A 141 -6.68 6.87 8.07
CA LEU A 141 -8.07 7.31 8.21
C LEU A 141 -8.18 8.82 8.39
N ASP A 142 -7.27 9.41 9.16
CA ASP A 142 -7.18 10.86 9.34
C ASP A 142 -6.84 11.56 8.02
N LEU A 143 -5.81 11.09 7.31
CA LEU A 143 -5.41 11.63 6.01
C LEU A 143 -6.56 11.55 4.98
N LYS A 144 -7.28 10.43 4.94
CA LYS A 144 -8.45 10.26 4.07
C LYS A 144 -9.50 11.34 4.33
N ARG A 145 -9.82 11.62 5.59
CA ARG A 145 -10.80 12.65 5.96
C ARG A 145 -10.33 14.05 5.55
N GLN A 146 -9.05 14.36 5.77
CA GLN A 146 -8.47 15.63 5.33
C GLN A 146 -8.60 15.80 3.81
N LEU A 147 -8.33 14.75 3.03
CA LEU A 147 -8.51 14.75 1.57
C LEU A 147 -9.97 14.95 1.16
N GLU A 148 -10.92 14.29 1.82
CA GLU A 148 -12.35 14.45 1.55
C GLU A 148 -12.81 15.91 1.74
N GLU A 149 -12.32 16.59 2.78
CA GLU A 149 -12.65 18.00 3.02
C GLU A 149 -11.96 18.98 2.07
N LEU A 150 -10.74 18.65 1.61
CA LEU A 150 -10.00 19.49 0.67
C LEU A 150 -10.51 19.38 -0.76
N SER A 151 -11.09 18.22 -1.12
CA SER A 151 -11.55 17.96 -2.48
C SER A 151 -12.48 19.03 -3.06
N PRO A 152 -13.54 19.51 -2.37
CA PRO A 152 -14.47 20.47 -2.95
C PRO A 152 -13.85 21.88 -3.04
N ALA A 153 -12.92 22.20 -2.13
CA ALA A 153 -12.20 23.47 -2.18
C ALA A 153 -11.24 23.52 -3.37
N LEU A 154 -10.53 22.43 -3.64
CA LEU A 154 -9.66 22.32 -4.80
C LEU A 154 -10.47 22.37 -6.09
N GLU A 155 -11.60 21.66 -6.17
CA GLU A 155 -12.49 21.69 -7.32
C GLU A 155 -12.98 23.12 -7.62
N ARG A 156 -13.40 23.88 -6.61
CA ARG A 156 -13.77 25.29 -6.78
C ARG A 156 -12.61 26.15 -7.28
N SER A 157 -11.40 25.97 -6.74
CA SER A 157 -10.22 26.71 -7.21
C SER A 157 -9.91 26.40 -8.68
N LEU A 158 -10.00 25.12 -9.07
CA LEU A 158 -9.79 24.69 -10.44
C LEU A 158 -10.88 25.22 -11.37
N GLU A 159 -12.13 25.30 -10.91
CA GLU A 159 -13.23 25.90 -11.66
C GLU A 159 -12.98 27.38 -11.92
N VAL A 160 -12.58 28.13 -10.89
CA VAL A 160 -12.18 29.55 -11.04
C VAL A 160 -11.02 29.69 -12.00
N GLU A 161 -9.94 28.92 -11.84
CA GLU A 161 -8.77 28.96 -12.72
C GLU A 161 -9.13 28.67 -14.18
N ARG A 162 -9.96 27.65 -14.43
CA ARG A 162 -10.47 27.33 -15.77
C ARG A 162 -11.37 28.42 -16.32
N GLY A 163 -12.04 29.16 -15.45
CA GLY A 163 -12.91 30.29 -15.79
C GLY A 163 -12.16 31.59 -16.08
N LEU A 164 -10.92 31.74 -15.62
CA LEU A 164 -10.15 32.95 -15.87
C LEU A 164 -10.02 33.21 -17.38
N PRO A 165 -10.47 34.37 -17.89
CA PRO A 165 -10.38 34.72 -19.30
C PRO A 165 -8.93 35.07 -19.64
N LEU A 166 -8.17 34.08 -20.09
CA LEU A 166 -6.75 34.17 -20.37
C LEU A 166 -6.46 33.84 -21.85
N GLY A 167 -5.52 34.58 -22.43
CA GLY A 167 -5.11 34.42 -23.82
C GLY A 167 -5.97 35.19 -24.82
N LEU A 168 -5.77 34.89 -26.10
CA LEU A 168 -6.43 35.61 -27.19
C LEU A 168 -7.68 34.86 -27.69
N PRO A 169 -8.77 35.58 -28.01
CA PRO A 169 -9.99 34.98 -28.53
C PRO A 169 -9.89 34.59 -30.02
N LEU A 170 -8.79 34.94 -30.69
CA LEU A 170 -8.52 34.63 -32.09
C LEU A 170 -7.20 33.85 -32.19
N LYS A 171 -7.17 32.81 -33.01
CA LYS A 171 -5.97 32.01 -33.28
C LYS A 171 -5.46 32.32 -34.68
N GLY A 172 -4.18 32.68 -34.79
CA GLY A 172 -3.49 32.88 -36.08
C GLY A 172 -3.88 34.12 -36.88
N HIS A 173 -4.67 35.03 -36.30
CA HIS A 173 -5.15 36.24 -36.96
C HIS A 173 -4.99 37.46 -36.03
N GLY A 174 -4.50 38.57 -36.60
CA GLY A 174 -4.70 39.93 -36.06
C GLY A 174 -3.84 40.37 -34.89
N GLY A 175 -3.18 41.51 -35.05
CA GLY A 175 -2.79 42.36 -33.93
C GLY A 175 -3.99 43.15 -33.41
N ILE A 176 -3.82 43.78 -32.24
CA ILE A 176 -4.78 44.73 -31.68
C ILE A 176 -4.85 45.94 -32.63
N THR A 177 -6.03 46.24 -33.15
CA THR A 177 -6.29 47.43 -33.99
C THR A 177 -6.73 48.62 -33.16
N SER A 178 -7.43 48.37 -32.04
CA SER A 178 -7.83 49.40 -31.08
C SER A 178 -7.72 48.86 -29.66
N GLY A 179 -7.00 49.56 -28.79
CA GLY A 179 -6.88 49.20 -27.38
C GLY A 179 -8.06 49.67 -26.54
N PHE A 180 -8.06 49.26 -25.28
CA PHE A 180 -8.97 49.75 -24.25
C PHE A 180 -8.62 51.20 -23.86
N GLY A 181 -9.64 52.02 -23.60
CA GLY A 181 -9.50 53.38 -23.08
C GLY A 181 -9.89 54.48 -24.08
N PRO A 182 -9.47 55.74 -23.82
CA PRO A 182 -9.86 56.88 -24.63
C PRO A 182 -9.35 56.78 -26.08
N ARG A 183 -10.26 56.95 -27.04
CA ARG A 183 -9.94 57.00 -28.48
C ARG A 183 -10.77 58.06 -29.22
N PRO A 184 -10.32 58.54 -30.39
CA PRO A 184 -11.16 59.33 -31.28
C PRO A 184 -12.45 58.55 -31.63
N ASN A 185 -13.59 59.23 -31.61
CA ASN A 185 -14.87 58.60 -31.93
C ASN A 185 -14.86 58.12 -33.41
N PRO A 186 -15.07 56.83 -33.68
CA PRO A 186 -15.03 56.29 -35.04
C PRO A 186 -16.26 56.70 -35.88
N PHE A 187 -17.32 57.21 -35.25
CA PHE A 187 -18.57 57.60 -35.88
C PHE A 187 -18.73 59.13 -36.05
N GLY A 188 -17.78 59.94 -35.60
CA GLY A 188 -17.89 61.40 -35.71
C GLY A 188 -16.81 62.18 -34.96
N PRO A 189 -16.92 63.52 -34.91
CA PRO A 189 -16.01 64.34 -34.14
C PRO A 189 -16.16 64.08 -32.64
N GLY A 190 -15.04 64.06 -31.91
CA GLY A 190 -14.99 63.88 -30.46
C GLY A 190 -14.14 62.69 -30.02
N TRP A 191 -14.20 62.41 -28.72
CA TRP A 191 -13.54 61.29 -28.07
C TRP A 191 -14.57 60.38 -27.42
N GLU A 192 -14.30 59.07 -27.42
CA GLU A 192 -15.06 58.06 -26.68
C GLU A 192 -14.12 57.20 -25.85
N VAL A 193 -14.67 56.48 -24.87
CA VAL A 193 -13.94 55.47 -24.11
C VAL A 193 -14.30 54.11 -24.66
N HIS A 194 -13.33 53.43 -25.24
CA HIS A 194 -13.47 52.06 -25.71
C HIS A 194 -13.35 51.10 -24.51
N ASP A 195 -14.43 50.36 -24.24
CA ASP A 195 -14.56 49.44 -23.12
C ASP A 195 -14.10 48.01 -23.46
N GLY A 196 -13.45 47.83 -24.61
CA GLY A 196 -12.95 46.56 -25.11
C GLY A 196 -11.61 46.68 -25.84
N VAL A 197 -11.29 45.64 -26.60
CA VAL A 197 -10.10 45.57 -27.45
C VAL A 197 -10.54 45.03 -28.80
N ASP A 198 -10.19 45.75 -29.88
CA ASP A 198 -10.52 45.37 -31.24
C ASP A 198 -9.34 44.58 -31.84
N PHE A 199 -9.67 43.49 -32.54
CA PHE A 199 -8.70 42.62 -33.20
C PHE A 199 -8.98 42.56 -34.71
N ALA A 200 -7.92 42.57 -35.52
CA ALA A 200 -8.06 42.37 -36.95
C ALA A 200 -8.31 40.88 -37.28
N ALA A 201 -9.44 40.55 -37.89
CA ALA A 201 -9.71 39.21 -38.35
C ALA A 201 -10.45 39.23 -39.69
N PRO A 202 -10.20 38.25 -40.59
CA PRO A 202 -11.01 38.10 -41.79
C PRO A 202 -12.44 37.68 -41.42
N TYR A 203 -13.40 38.08 -42.25
CA TYR A 203 -14.79 37.64 -42.12
C TYR A 203 -14.87 36.10 -42.09
N GLY A 204 -15.66 35.56 -41.17
CA GLY A 204 -15.81 34.14 -40.93
C GLY A 204 -14.71 33.51 -40.07
N ALA A 205 -13.77 34.28 -39.52
CA ALA A 205 -12.76 33.76 -38.61
C ALA A 205 -13.39 33.25 -37.30
N PRO A 206 -13.00 32.06 -36.79
CA PRO A 206 -13.56 31.52 -35.56
C PRO A 206 -13.10 32.31 -34.33
N VAL A 207 -14.05 32.65 -33.46
CA VAL A 207 -13.84 33.31 -32.17
C VAL A 207 -13.95 32.28 -31.06
N TYR A 208 -12.97 32.25 -30.16
CA TYR A 208 -12.82 31.25 -29.11
C TYR A 208 -13.03 31.84 -27.72
N ALA A 209 -13.58 31.05 -26.81
CA ALA A 209 -13.69 31.40 -25.40
C ALA A 209 -12.31 31.53 -24.76
N THR A 210 -12.03 32.66 -24.11
CA THR A 210 -10.76 32.89 -23.38
C THR A 210 -10.76 32.24 -21.99
N GLY A 211 -11.93 31.85 -21.49
CA GLY A 211 -12.11 31.10 -20.24
C GLY A 211 -13.31 30.17 -20.35
N SER A 212 -13.38 29.17 -19.47
CA SER A 212 -14.55 28.29 -19.37
C SER A 212 -15.71 29.01 -18.69
N GLY A 213 -16.95 28.72 -19.06
CA GLY A 213 -18.08 29.46 -18.51
C GLY A 213 -19.44 28.99 -19.00
N VAL A 214 -20.46 29.75 -18.66
CA VAL A 214 -21.85 29.56 -19.12
C VAL A 214 -22.25 30.74 -19.97
N VAL A 215 -22.77 30.47 -21.16
CA VAL A 215 -23.25 31.51 -22.06
C VAL A 215 -24.45 32.21 -21.44
N ALA A 216 -24.26 33.45 -20.98
CA ALA A 216 -25.28 34.23 -20.30
C ALA A 216 -26.31 34.74 -21.31
N GLN A 217 -25.84 35.24 -22.45
CA GLN A 217 -26.68 35.80 -23.50
C GLN A 217 -26.00 35.66 -24.86
N THR A 218 -26.81 35.51 -25.90
CA THR A 218 -26.38 35.57 -27.30
C THR A 218 -27.40 36.38 -28.10
N GLY A 219 -26.95 37.08 -29.13
CA GLY A 219 -27.85 37.82 -30.02
C GLY A 219 -27.37 39.25 -30.25
N TRP A 220 -28.26 40.11 -30.76
CA TRP A 220 -27.93 41.50 -31.00
C TRP A 220 -27.87 42.30 -29.68
N MET A 221 -26.73 42.90 -29.38
CA MET A 221 -26.45 43.62 -28.12
C MET A 221 -26.04 45.07 -28.37
N GLY A 222 -26.93 45.85 -28.99
CA GLY A 222 -26.72 47.28 -29.21
C GLY A 222 -25.48 47.57 -30.07
N PRO A 223 -24.52 48.39 -29.59
CA PRO A 223 -23.34 48.78 -30.38
C PRO A 223 -22.40 47.60 -30.68
N TYR A 224 -22.42 46.54 -29.88
CA TYR A 224 -21.60 45.34 -30.12
C TYR A 224 -22.14 44.46 -31.27
N GLY A 225 -23.29 44.78 -31.86
CA GLY A 225 -23.88 43.96 -32.91
C GLY A 225 -24.26 42.56 -32.42
N LEU A 226 -24.12 41.56 -33.29
CA LEU A 226 -24.29 40.16 -32.89
C LEU A 226 -23.15 39.75 -31.97
N ALA A 227 -23.50 39.29 -30.77
CA ALA A 227 -22.53 39.08 -29.71
C ALA A 227 -22.83 37.84 -28.84
N VAL A 228 -21.82 37.41 -28.09
CA VAL A 228 -21.90 36.39 -27.04
C VAL A 228 -21.38 37.00 -25.74
N LEU A 229 -22.19 36.93 -24.68
CA LEU A 229 -21.80 37.25 -23.31
C LEU A 229 -21.59 35.96 -22.53
N LEU A 230 -20.40 35.80 -21.95
CA LEU A 230 -19.98 34.59 -21.25
C LEU A 230 -19.73 34.91 -19.77
N ASP A 231 -20.43 34.21 -18.88
CA ASP A 231 -20.23 34.27 -17.44
C ASP A 231 -19.21 33.20 -17.02
N HIS A 232 -18.17 33.63 -16.31
CA HIS A 232 -17.12 32.75 -15.80
C HIS A 232 -17.21 32.59 -14.28
N ALA A 233 -16.56 31.54 -13.77
CA ALA A 233 -16.35 31.40 -12.34
C ALA A 233 -15.51 32.57 -11.77
N GLY A 234 -15.73 32.91 -10.50
CA GLY A 234 -15.06 34.05 -9.86
C GLY A 234 -15.64 35.43 -10.20
N GLY A 235 -16.78 35.48 -10.91
CA GLY A 235 -17.50 36.73 -11.20
C GLY A 235 -17.00 37.49 -12.44
N TYR A 236 -16.09 36.89 -13.21
CA TYR A 236 -15.61 37.46 -14.47
C TYR A 236 -16.67 37.30 -15.56
N ARG A 237 -16.69 38.27 -16.48
CA ARG A 237 -17.49 38.23 -17.71
C ARG A 237 -16.63 38.59 -18.90
N SER A 238 -16.83 37.90 -20.01
CA SER A 238 -16.25 38.27 -21.30
C SER A 238 -17.35 38.47 -22.35
N LEU A 239 -17.19 39.50 -23.17
CA LEU A 239 -18.11 39.84 -24.25
C LEU A 239 -17.37 39.76 -25.59
N TYR A 240 -17.97 39.08 -26.55
CA TYR A 240 -17.44 38.90 -27.90
C TYR A 240 -18.44 39.52 -28.87
N GLY A 241 -18.12 40.71 -29.37
CA GLY A 241 -18.96 41.49 -30.27
C GLY A 241 -18.59 41.36 -31.75
N HIS A 242 -19.38 42.01 -32.59
CA HIS A 242 -19.20 42.12 -34.04
C HIS A 242 -19.08 40.77 -34.75
N LEU A 243 -19.84 39.78 -34.30
CA LEU A 243 -19.86 38.45 -34.90
C LEU A 243 -20.71 38.45 -36.18
N SER A 244 -20.31 37.69 -37.19
CA SER A 244 -21.14 37.35 -38.34
C SER A 244 -22.12 36.22 -38.03
N ARG A 245 -21.74 35.29 -37.13
CA ARG A 245 -22.55 34.11 -36.80
C ARG A 245 -22.30 33.61 -35.38
N LEU A 246 -23.38 33.22 -34.70
CA LEU A 246 -23.33 32.54 -33.40
C LEU A 246 -23.01 31.05 -33.55
N GLY A 247 -22.12 30.53 -32.70
CA GLY A 247 -21.79 29.11 -32.60
C GLY A 247 -22.35 28.42 -31.36
N VAL A 248 -22.92 29.17 -30.42
CA VAL A 248 -23.40 28.69 -29.11
C VAL A 248 -24.76 29.29 -28.77
N ARG A 249 -25.42 28.76 -27.73
CA ARG A 249 -26.75 29.21 -27.26
C ARG A 249 -26.73 29.64 -25.78
N PRO A 250 -27.69 30.49 -25.34
CA PRO A 250 -27.82 30.83 -23.93
C PRO A 250 -28.01 29.59 -23.05
N GLY A 251 -27.33 29.54 -21.91
CA GLY A 251 -27.30 28.41 -20.98
C GLY A 251 -26.28 27.31 -21.31
N GLU A 252 -25.63 27.37 -22.47
CA GLU A 252 -24.61 26.39 -22.87
C GLU A 252 -23.33 26.55 -22.02
N ARG A 253 -22.77 25.43 -21.55
CA ARG A 253 -21.44 25.40 -20.92
C ARG A 253 -20.39 25.31 -22.01
N VAL A 254 -19.39 26.18 -21.95
CA VAL A 254 -18.28 26.22 -22.90
C VAL A 254 -16.96 26.06 -22.17
N GLU A 255 -16.03 25.32 -22.79
CA GLU A 255 -14.67 25.19 -22.29
C GLU A 255 -13.75 26.25 -22.89
N ARG A 256 -12.67 26.59 -22.18
CA ARG A 256 -11.64 27.49 -22.73
C ARG A 256 -11.13 26.97 -24.08
N GLY A 257 -11.16 27.83 -25.09
CA GLY A 257 -10.74 27.50 -26.45
C GLY A 257 -11.82 26.84 -27.32
N GLN A 258 -13.05 26.70 -26.82
CA GLN A 258 -14.21 26.32 -27.63
C GLN A 258 -14.65 27.50 -28.52
N VAL A 259 -15.14 27.20 -29.73
CA VAL A 259 -15.66 28.22 -30.66
C VAL A 259 -16.99 28.76 -30.14
N LEU A 260 -17.08 30.07 -30.00
CA LEU A 260 -18.29 30.80 -29.60
C LEU A 260 -19.07 31.33 -30.80
N GLY A 261 -18.37 31.64 -31.88
CA GLY A 261 -18.95 32.26 -33.06
C GLY A 261 -17.88 32.57 -34.09
N TYR A 262 -18.24 33.43 -35.04
CA TYR A 262 -17.41 33.82 -36.16
C TYR A 262 -17.50 35.32 -36.37
N VAL A 263 -16.39 35.97 -36.73
CA VAL A 263 -16.33 37.40 -37.11
C VAL A 263 -17.13 37.66 -38.37
#